data_AF-A0A936ATQ6-F1
#
_entry.id   AF-A0A936ATQ6-F1
#
_cell.length_a   1.000
_cell.length_b   1.000
_cell.length_c   1.000
_cell.angle_alpha   90.00
_cell.angle_beta   90.00
_cell.angle_gamma   90.00
#
_symmetry.space_group_name_H-M   'P 1'
#
loop_
_entity.id
_entity.type
_entity.pdbx_description
1 polymer ?
#
loop_
_entity_poly.entity_id
_entity_poly.type
_entity_poly.pdbx_seq_one_letter_code
_entity_poly.pdbx_strand_id
1 'polypeptide(L)'
;MLKRLKQLILTGVKATGAYKIIQRSNWRQNRLLILAYHGISMEDEHLWDKELFMPPNLFRERMELIKKWNCTVLPLGEAIERLYAGDLPGNSVALTFDDGYYNFYRVAHPILKEFKFPSTLYLTTYHVENNRPIKDALISYLLWKGRDKVLNLKPVTGTDMKFDLSNDGEKTRAFETVITHIRQKHLSLTDKGIITRALADQLGIDYDLLLSKRILNLLNHDEVSQLAAEGVDIQLHTHRHRTPLNKELFYREIDENRASILKMCGYRATHLCYPSGNFDEAFFPWLEDLDVASATTCDPGLASRQSNRLMLPRLIDTTPLHHREFEAWLTGVAAAIPRRYKTYNMGVSDYEMRTSVTVHE
;
A
#
# COMPACT_ATOMS: atom_id res chain seq x y z
N MET A 1 -16.42 5.31 21.11
CA MET A 1 -16.46 6.61 21.81
C MET A 1 -15.36 7.56 21.33
N LEU A 2 -14.08 7.19 21.40
CA LEU A 2 -12.92 8.04 21.01
C LEU A 2 -12.95 8.56 19.57
N LYS A 3 -13.32 7.73 18.58
CA LYS A 3 -13.42 8.17 17.17
C LYS A 3 -14.44 9.30 16.99
N ARG A 4 -15.63 9.20 17.59
CA ARG A 4 -16.67 10.25 17.52
C ARG A 4 -16.21 11.54 18.19
N LEU A 5 -15.57 11.45 19.36
CA LEU A 5 -15.00 12.61 20.05
C LEU A 5 -13.95 13.32 19.19
N LYS A 6 -13.03 12.57 18.57
CA LYS A 6 -12.04 13.13 17.63
C LYS A 6 -12.72 13.87 16.47
N GLN A 7 -13.77 13.31 15.89
CA GLN A 7 -14.52 13.97 14.81
C GLN A 7 -15.22 15.26 15.27
N LEU A 8 -15.77 15.29 16.49
CA LEU A 8 -16.37 16.50 17.06
C LEU A 8 -15.31 17.59 17.30
N ILE A 9 -14.15 17.22 17.86
CA ILE A 9 -13.02 18.14 18.06
C ILE A 9 -12.56 18.73 16.72
N LEU A 10 -12.31 17.89 15.71
CA LEU A 10 -11.91 18.37 14.39
C LEU A 10 -12.96 19.28 13.74
N THR A 11 -14.24 19.01 13.98
CA THR A 11 -15.34 19.87 13.49
C THR A 11 -15.31 21.24 14.17
N GLY A 12 -15.15 21.27 15.50
CA GLY A 12 -15.02 22.52 16.26
C GLY A 12 -13.80 23.32 15.82
N VAL A 13 -12.63 22.68 15.72
CA VAL A 13 -11.38 23.31 15.25
C VAL A 13 -11.49 23.84 13.82
N LYS A 14 -12.22 23.15 12.94
CA LYS A 14 -12.48 23.65 11.58
C LYS A 14 -13.37 24.90 11.60
N ALA A 15 -14.40 24.92 12.45
CA ALA A 15 -15.32 26.05 12.57
C ALA A 15 -14.66 27.34 13.09
N THR A 16 -13.58 27.25 13.87
CA THR A 16 -12.83 28.43 14.33
C THR A 16 -11.92 29.04 13.25
N GLY A 17 -11.78 28.40 12.08
CA GLY A 17 -10.84 28.82 11.03
C GLY A 17 -9.39 28.38 11.26
N ALA A 18 -9.10 27.63 12.33
CA ALA A 18 -7.75 27.18 12.67
C ALA A 18 -7.07 26.38 11.55
N TYR A 19 -7.83 25.64 10.75
CA TYR A 19 -7.31 24.92 9.57
C TYR A 19 -6.59 25.87 8.60
N LYS A 20 -7.19 27.01 8.27
CA LYS A 20 -6.60 28.00 7.34
C LYS A 20 -5.41 28.72 7.99
N ILE A 21 -5.48 28.99 9.29
CA ILE A 21 -4.40 29.64 10.05
C ILE A 21 -3.17 28.74 10.07
N ILE A 22 -3.33 27.48 10.48
CA ILE A 22 -2.23 26.50 10.54
C ILE A 22 -1.70 26.21 9.15
N GLN A 23 -2.57 26.08 8.15
CA GLN A 23 -2.16 25.89 6.76
C GLN A 23 -1.21 27.00 6.30
N ARG A 24 -1.54 28.27 6.56
CA ARG A 24 -0.74 29.44 6.18
C ARG A 24 0.47 29.69 7.07
N SER A 25 0.63 28.95 8.17
CA SER A 25 1.74 29.14 9.09
C SER A 25 3.08 28.76 8.44
N ASN A 26 4.15 29.48 8.81
CA ASN A 26 5.50 29.14 8.35
C ASN A 26 5.86 27.67 8.66
N TRP A 27 5.30 27.10 9.73
CA TRP A 27 5.49 25.70 10.08
C TRP A 27 4.96 24.73 9.01
N ARG A 28 3.70 24.92 8.53
CA ARG A 28 3.12 24.03 7.50
C ARG A 28 3.71 24.33 6.12
N GLN A 29 4.04 25.59 5.84
CA GLN A 29 4.58 26.01 4.54
C GLN A 29 5.95 25.37 4.23
N ASN A 30 6.73 25.00 5.24
CA ASN A 30 8.05 24.35 5.09
C ASN A 30 8.04 22.85 5.41
N ARG A 31 6.92 22.18 5.17
CA ARG A 31 6.77 20.74 5.45
C ARG A 31 6.11 20.01 4.28
N LEU A 32 6.53 18.77 4.06
CA LEU A 32 5.99 17.89 3.05
C LEU A 32 5.02 16.90 3.69
N LEU A 33 3.82 16.78 3.15
CA LEU A 33 2.93 15.66 3.46
C LEU A 33 3.07 14.61 2.36
N ILE A 34 3.50 13.40 2.72
CA ILE A 34 3.56 12.28 1.78
C ILE A 34 2.33 11.41 2.06
N LEU A 35 1.45 11.27 1.06
CA LEU A 35 0.25 10.44 1.12
C LEU A 35 0.55 9.07 0.53
N ALA A 36 0.23 8.01 1.27
CA ALA A 36 0.41 6.62 0.84
C ALA A 36 -0.94 5.94 0.59
N TYR A 37 -1.05 5.31 -0.56
CA TYR A 37 -2.16 4.47 -0.98
C TYR A 37 -1.63 3.09 -1.37
N HIS A 38 -2.47 2.06 -1.31
CA HIS A 38 -2.16 0.76 -1.90
C HIS A 38 -3.02 0.59 -3.14
N GLY A 39 -4.08 -0.23 -3.07
CA GLY A 39 -4.99 -0.46 -4.18
C GLY A 39 -6.21 0.48 -4.20
N ILE A 40 -6.68 0.83 -5.40
CA ILE A 40 -8.01 1.42 -5.60
C ILE A 40 -8.91 0.34 -6.20
N SER A 41 -9.95 -0.10 -5.49
CA SER A 41 -10.74 -1.29 -5.84
C SER A 41 -11.37 -1.19 -7.23
N MET A 42 -11.39 -2.29 -7.98
CA MET A 42 -12.14 -2.37 -9.24
C MET A 42 -13.55 -2.95 -9.05
N GLU A 43 -13.72 -3.73 -7.99
CA GLU A 43 -14.96 -4.41 -7.60
C GLU A 43 -15.22 -4.11 -6.11
N ASP A 44 -15.41 -5.15 -5.29
CA ASP A 44 -15.70 -5.06 -3.85
C ASP A 44 -14.49 -5.37 -2.95
N GLU A 45 -13.25 -5.26 -3.46
CA GLU A 45 -12.03 -5.50 -2.67
C GLU A 45 -11.96 -4.57 -1.45
N HIS A 46 -12.49 -3.35 -1.55
CA HIS A 46 -12.58 -2.38 -0.46
C HIS A 46 -13.54 -2.79 0.67
N LEU A 47 -14.48 -3.70 0.41
CA LEU A 47 -15.36 -4.28 1.44
C LEU A 47 -14.68 -5.46 2.14
N TRP A 48 -13.80 -6.16 1.44
CA TRP A 48 -12.99 -7.25 1.98
C TRP A 48 -11.85 -6.71 2.84
N ASP A 49 -11.03 -5.81 2.28
CA ASP A 49 -9.91 -5.17 2.97
C ASP A 49 -9.92 -3.66 2.74
N LYS A 50 -10.59 -2.97 3.65
CA LYS A 50 -10.72 -1.51 3.66
C LYS A 50 -9.43 -0.77 4.03
N GLU A 51 -8.43 -1.48 4.58
CA GLU A 51 -7.13 -0.90 4.91
C GLU A 51 -6.19 -0.93 3.68
N LEU A 52 -6.40 -1.90 2.77
CA LEU A 52 -5.61 -2.03 1.55
C LEU A 52 -6.27 -1.43 0.30
N PHE A 53 -7.59 -1.56 0.17
CA PHE A 53 -8.33 -1.10 -1.01
C PHE A 53 -9.27 0.05 -0.68
N MET A 54 -9.19 1.11 -1.50
CA MET A 54 -10.07 2.27 -1.43
C MET A 54 -11.06 2.28 -2.60
N PRO A 55 -12.34 2.62 -2.36
CA PRO A 55 -13.30 2.87 -3.44
C PRO A 55 -12.84 4.02 -4.37
N PRO A 56 -13.07 3.93 -5.70
CA PRO A 56 -12.65 4.97 -6.64
C PRO A 56 -13.28 6.34 -6.38
N ASN A 57 -14.53 6.38 -5.91
CA ASN A 57 -15.22 7.62 -5.57
C ASN A 57 -14.58 8.31 -4.37
N LEU A 58 -14.24 7.56 -3.31
CA LEU A 58 -13.54 8.10 -2.15
C LEU A 58 -12.16 8.63 -2.55
N PHE A 59 -11.42 7.90 -3.39
CA PHE A 59 -10.13 8.36 -3.89
C PHE A 59 -10.25 9.67 -4.70
N ARG A 60 -11.26 9.79 -5.57
CA ARG A 60 -11.55 11.04 -6.29
C ARG A 60 -11.87 12.19 -5.33
N GLU A 61 -12.67 11.94 -4.30
CA GLU A 61 -12.98 12.93 -3.26
C GLU A 61 -11.69 13.42 -2.54
N ARG A 62 -10.67 12.56 -2.37
CA ARG A 62 -9.34 12.98 -1.87
C ARG A 62 -8.68 13.98 -2.78
N MET A 63 -8.65 13.70 -4.08
CA MET A 63 -8.01 14.58 -5.06
C MET A 63 -8.72 15.95 -5.13
N GLU A 64 -10.06 15.94 -5.03
CA GLU A 64 -10.86 17.16 -4.91
C GLU A 64 -10.53 17.95 -3.64
N LEU A 65 -10.33 17.27 -2.50
CA LEU A 65 -9.92 17.92 -1.26
C LEU A 65 -8.51 18.52 -1.36
N ILE A 66 -7.54 17.82 -1.96
CA ILE A 66 -6.18 18.34 -2.22
C ILE A 66 -6.27 19.64 -3.04
N LYS A 67 -7.06 19.62 -4.12
CA LYS A 67 -7.30 20.81 -4.97
C LYS A 67 -8.01 21.93 -4.20
N LYS A 68 -9.06 21.61 -3.46
CA LYS A 68 -9.83 22.57 -2.65
C LYS A 68 -8.98 23.28 -1.61
N TRP A 69 -8.03 22.57 -1.01
CA TRP A 69 -7.09 23.14 -0.05
C TRP A 69 -5.88 23.82 -0.70
N ASN A 70 -5.84 23.93 -2.04
CA ASN A 70 -4.75 24.58 -2.77
C ASN A 70 -3.37 24.02 -2.38
N CYS A 71 -3.29 22.70 -2.28
CA CYS A 71 -2.04 21.97 -2.08
C CYS A 71 -1.21 21.97 -3.37
N THR A 72 0.10 22.05 -3.23
CA THR A 72 1.04 21.93 -4.35
C THR A 72 1.44 20.47 -4.46
N VAL A 73 0.95 19.75 -5.48
CA VAL A 73 1.31 18.34 -5.67
C VAL A 73 2.58 18.26 -6.51
N LEU A 74 3.61 17.61 -5.99
CA LEU A 74 4.94 17.51 -6.61
C LEU A 74 5.33 16.03 -6.83
N PRO A 75 6.14 15.72 -7.85
CA PRO A 75 6.85 14.45 -7.91
C PRO A 75 7.65 14.23 -6.61
N LEU A 76 7.70 12.99 -6.12
CA LEU A 76 8.30 12.72 -4.80
C LEU A 76 9.78 13.16 -4.73
N GLY A 77 10.59 12.79 -5.72
CA GLY A 77 12.00 13.15 -5.78
C GLY A 77 12.21 14.67 -5.70
N GLU A 78 11.50 15.43 -6.53
CA GLU A 78 11.52 16.90 -6.52
C GLU A 78 11.07 17.47 -5.15
N ALA A 79 10.00 16.92 -4.57
CA ALA A 79 9.50 17.37 -3.28
C ALA A 79 10.54 17.16 -2.16
N ILE A 80 11.27 16.05 -2.19
CA ILE A 80 12.32 15.72 -1.23
C ILE A 80 13.53 16.63 -1.42
N GLU A 81 14.00 16.81 -2.66
CA GLU A 81 15.13 17.70 -2.97
C GLU A 81 14.86 19.13 -2.50
N ARG A 82 13.70 19.68 -2.87
CA ARG A 82 13.29 21.03 -2.47
C ARG A 82 13.05 21.16 -0.96
N LEU A 83 12.55 20.10 -0.32
CA LEU A 83 12.43 20.06 1.14
C LEU A 83 13.80 20.32 1.77
N TYR A 84 14.83 19.54 1.43
CA TYR A 84 16.15 19.66 2.03
C TYR A 84 16.91 20.93 1.60
N ALA A 85 16.73 21.39 0.36
CA ALA A 85 17.26 22.67 -0.11
C ALA A 85 16.65 23.89 0.63
N GLY A 86 15.40 23.78 1.06
CA GLY A 86 14.69 24.83 1.79
C GLY A 86 13.87 25.77 0.93
N ASP A 87 13.54 25.36 -0.28
CA ASP A 87 12.72 26.09 -1.25
C ASP A 87 11.42 25.34 -1.59
N LEU A 88 11.02 24.39 -0.73
CA LEU A 88 9.77 23.65 -0.87
C LEU A 88 8.56 24.60 -0.98
N PRO A 89 7.74 24.47 -2.03
CA PRO A 89 6.51 25.23 -2.14
C PRO A 89 5.58 25.01 -0.94
N GLY A 90 4.84 26.05 -0.60
CA GLY A 90 3.80 26.01 0.40
C GLY A 90 2.78 24.91 0.17
N ASN A 91 2.30 24.29 1.26
CA ASN A 91 1.28 23.24 1.23
C ASN A 91 1.64 22.04 0.33
N SER A 92 2.93 21.71 0.21
CA SER A 92 3.38 20.61 -0.63
C SER A 92 2.83 19.25 -0.17
N VAL A 93 2.47 18.44 -1.17
CA VAL A 93 1.97 17.07 -1.05
C VAL A 93 2.66 16.20 -2.10
N ALA A 94 3.10 15.00 -1.72
CA ALA A 94 3.51 13.95 -2.66
C ALA A 94 2.55 12.77 -2.58
N LEU A 95 2.19 12.17 -3.72
CA LEU A 95 1.28 11.04 -3.81
C LEU A 95 2.09 9.77 -4.11
N THR A 96 2.05 8.80 -3.20
CA THR A 96 2.77 7.52 -3.35
C THR A 96 1.78 6.36 -3.32
N PHE A 97 2.03 5.37 -4.18
CA PHE A 97 1.28 4.11 -4.24
C PHE A 97 2.25 2.96 -4.00
N ASP A 98 1.83 1.98 -3.22
CA ASP A 98 2.66 0.83 -2.85
C ASP A 98 2.23 -0.43 -3.63
N ASP A 99 3.09 -1.45 -3.58
CA ASP A 99 2.96 -2.78 -4.18
C ASP A 99 2.99 -2.88 -5.71
N GLY A 100 2.32 -1.99 -6.44
CA GLY A 100 2.15 -2.14 -7.89
C GLY A 100 0.94 -2.96 -8.30
N TYR A 101 -0.17 -2.84 -7.57
CA TYR A 101 -1.44 -3.44 -7.99
C TYR A 101 -1.87 -2.95 -9.38
N TYR A 102 -2.40 -3.86 -10.20
CA TYR A 102 -2.92 -3.56 -11.53
C TYR A 102 -4.02 -2.47 -11.52
N ASN A 103 -4.76 -2.39 -10.42
CA ASN A 103 -5.80 -1.38 -10.23
C ASN A 103 -5.26 0.06 -10.15
N PHE A 104 -3.96 0.26 -9.86
CA PHE A 104 -3.31 1.55 -10.00
C PHE A 104 -3.36 2.03 -11.45
N TYR A 105 -2.91 1.18 -12.39
CA TYR A 105 -2.96 1.46 -13.83
C TYR A 105 -4.39 1.65 -14.33
N ARG A 106 -5.32 0.80 -13.89
CA ARG A 106 -6.69 0.81 -14.42
C ARG A 106 -7.60 1.89 -13.84
N VAL A 107 -7.35 2.34 -12.60
CA VAL A 107 -8.29 3.19 -11.86
C VAL A 107 -7.61 4.44 -11.31
N ALA A 108 -6.56 4.30 -10.48
CA ALA A 108 -5.94 5.46 -9.84
C ALA A 108 -5.29 6.41 -10.84
N HIS A 109 -4.48 5.89 -11.76
CA HIS A 109 -3.72 6.68 -12.71
C HIS A 109 -4.61 7.52 -13.65
N PRO A 110 -5.68 6.98 -14.27
CA PRO A 110 -6.64 7.79 -15.01
C PRO A 110 -7.25 8.94 -14.19
N ILE A 111 -7.61 8.68 -12.92
CA ILE A 111 -8.14 9.74 -12.03
C ILE A 111 -7.07 10.81 -11.81
N LEU A 112 -5.84 10.44 -11.47
CA LEU A 112 -4.74 11.39 -11.26
C LEU A 112 -4.46 12.27 -12.48
N LYS A 113 -4.54 11.70 -13.69
CA LYS A 113 -4.39 12.45 -14.95
C LYS A 113 -5.43 13.56 -15.12
N GLU A 114 -6.67 13.33 -14.71
CA GLU A 114 -7.72 14.37 -14.73
C GLU A 114 -7.36 15.58 -13.85
N PHE A 115 -6.68 15.34 -12.73
CA PHE A 115 -6.21 16.40 -11.82
C PHE A 115 -4.83 16.96 -12.19
N LYS A 116 -4.12 16.34 -13.15
CA LYS A 116 -2.71 16.62 -13.48
C LYS A 116 -1.80 16.48 -12.27
N PHE A 117 -2.09 15.51 -11.41
CA PHE A 117 -1.29 15.24 -10.22
C PHE A 117 -0.21 14.20 -10.53
N PRO A 118 1.07 14.52 -10.29
CA PRO A 118 2.13 13.52 -10.39
C PRO A 118 1.98 12.48 -9.27
N SER A 119 2.54 11.30 -9.49
CA SER A 119 2.56 10.21 -8.51
C SER A 119 3.84 9.39 -8.62
N THR A 120 4.18 8.76 -7.50
CA THR A 120 5.24 7.77 -7.40
C THR A 120 4.61 6.41 -7.10
N LEU A 121 5.06 5.38 -7.80
CA LEU A 121 4.67 3.98 -7.56
C LEU A 121 5.87 3.19 -7.04
N TYR A 122 5.83 2.80 -5.78
CA TYR A 122 6.78 1.87 -5.19
C TYR A 122 6.43 0.44 -5.62
N LEU A 123 7.30 -0.16 -6.44
CA LEU A 123 7.01 -1.41 -7.15
C LEU A 123 7.78 -2.59 -6.55
N THR A 124 7.05 -3.62 -6.12
CA THR A 124 7.63 -4.96 -5.95
C THR A 124 7.69 -5.66 -7.29
N THR A 125 8.76 -6.41 -7.56
CA THR A 125 9.08 -6.83 -8.94
C THR A 125 8.96 -8.32 -9.18
N TYR A 126 9.04 -9.15 -8.15
CA TYR A 126 8.92 -10.61 -8.31
C TYR A 126 7.57 -11.00 -8.92
N HIS A 127 6.45 -10.51 -8.40
CA HIS A 127 5.13 -10.90 -8.93
C HIS A 127 4.82 -10.27 -10.28
N VAL A 128 5.39 -9.10 -10.59
CA VAL A 128 5.29 -8.44 -11.91
C VAL A 128 5.91 -9.33 -12.99
N GLU A 129 7.08 -9.91 -12.70
CA GLU A 129 7.78 -10.83 -13.61
C GLU A 129 7.05 -12.16 -13.78
N ASN A 130 6.26 -12.57 -12.79
CA ASN A 130 5.52 -13.83 -12.81
C ASN A 130 4.07 -13.71 -13.32
N ASN A 131 3.56 -12.48 -13.51
CA ASN A 131 2.23 -12.13 -14.07
C ASN A 131 1.06 -12.96 -13.51
N ARG A 132 0.92 -13.02 -12.18
CA ARG A 132 -0.12 -13.81 -11.49
C ARG A 132 -0.75 -13.02 -10.33
N PRO A 133 -1.97 -13.38 -9.91
CA PRO A 133 -2.57 -12.81 -8.71
C PRO A 133 -1.74 -13.14 -7.46
N ILE A 134 -1.78 -12.25 -6.48
CA ILE A 134 -1.22 -12.49 -5.15
C ILE A 134 -2.08 -13.58 -4.50
N LYS A 135 -1.53 -14.78 -4.37
CA LYS A 135 -2.28 -15.99 -4.02
C LYS A 135 -2.91 -15.91 -2.63
N ASP A 136 -2.16 -15.44 -1.65
CA ASP A 136 -2.61 -15.34 -0.27
C ASP A 136 -3.79 -14.35 -0.18
N ALA A 137 -3.68 -13.20 -0.84
CA ALA A 137 -4.77 -12.25 -0.98
C ALA A 137 -5.99 -12.86 -1.70
N LEU A 138 -5.78 -13.60 -2.79
CA LEU A 138 -6.85 -14.24 -3.54
C LEU A 138 -7.60 -15.29 -2.71
N ILE A 139 -6.90 -16.15 -1.98
CA ILE A 139 -7.53 -17.17 -1.11
C ILE A 139 -8.34 -16.48 0.00
N SER A 140 -7.75 -15.47 0.65
CA SER A 140 -8.43 -14.70 1.69
C SER A 140 -9.69 -14.00 1.17
N TYR A 141 -9.62 -13.42 -0.04
CA TYR A 141 -10.75 -12.80 -0.72
C TYR A 141 -11.84 -13.82 -1.09
N LEU A 142 -11.49 -15.01 -1.62
CA LEU A 142 -12.45 -16.07 -1.91
C LEU A 142 -13.21 -16.50 -0.65
N LEU A 143 -12.50 -16.72 0.47
CA LEU A 143 -13.11 -17.06 1.76
C LEU A 143 -14.06 -15.95 2.26
N TRP A 144 -13.72 -14.68 2.02
CA TRP A 144 -14.60 -13.56 2.34
C TRP A 144 -15.83 -13.47 1.43
N LYS A 145 -15.71 -13.77 0.12
CA LYS A 145 -16.86 -13.88 -0.78
C LYS A 145 -17.80 -15.02 -0.37
N GLY A 146 -17.23 -16.08 0.18
CA GLY A 146 -17.95 -17.23 0.74
C GLY A 146 -18.52 -17.05 2.14
N ARG A 147 -18.51 -15.84 2.73
CA ARG A 147 -18.85 -15.55 4.14
C ARG A 147 -20.24 -16.00 4.62
N ASP A 148 -21.14 -16.44 3.75
CA ASP A 148 -22.46 -16.95 4.11
C ASP A 148 -22.56 -18.48 3.90
N LYS A 149 -21.42 -19.17 3.81
CA LYS A 149 -21.33 -20.61 3.49
C LYS A 149 -20.51 -21.37 4.53
N VAL A 150 -20.77 -22.68 4.60
CA VAL A 150 -19.91 -23.65 5.28
C VAL A 150 -18.95 -24.27 4.27
N LEU A 151 -17.65 -24.07 4.48
CA LEU A 151 -16.59 -24.64 3.66
C LEU A 151 -16.18 -26.00 4.22
N ASN A 152 -16.12 -27.04 3.38
CA ASN A 152 -15.50 -28.32 3.73
C ASN A 152 -14.18 -28.48 2.99
N LEU A 153 -13.04 -28.51 3.68
CA LEU A 153 -11.72 -28.60 3.04
C LEU A 153 -11.38 -29.99 2.48
N LYS A 154 -12.21 -31.02 2.63
CA LYS A 154 -11.93 -32.36 2.09
C LYS A 154 -11.53 -32.36 0.60
N PRO A 155 -12.21 -31.62 -0.30
CA PRO A 155 -11.82 -31.53 -1.71
C PRO A 155 -10.54 -30.71 -1.95
N VAL A 156 -10.13 -29.88 -0.99
CA VAL A 156 -9.05 -28.89 -1.12
C VAL A 156 -7.74 -29.40 -0.48
N THR A 157 -7.82 -29.98 0.72
CA THR A 157 -6.66 -30.44 1.51
C THR A 157 -6.65 -31.97 1.71
N GLY A 158 -7.75 -32.66 1.39
CA GLY A 158 -7.95 -34.08 1.69
C GLY A 158 -8.47 -34.35 3.10
N THR A 159 -8.53 -33.34 3.98
CA THR A 159 -8.97 -33.49 5.37
C THR A 159 -10.42 -33.03 5.52
N ASP A 160 -11.27 -33.84 6.16
CA ASP A 160 -12.68 -33.51 6.42
C ASP A 160 -12.82 -32.50 7.56
N MET A 161 -12.50 -31.24 7.27
CA MET A 161 -12.62 -30.11 8.18
C MET A 161 -13.65 -29.13 7.63
N LYS A 162 -14.60 -28.74 8.48
CA LYS A 162 -15.65 -27.78 8.13
C LYS A 162 -15.44 -26.46 8.86
N PHE A 163 -15.67 -25.36 8.15
CA PHE A 163 -15.57 -24.00 8.67
C PHE A 163 -16.80 -23.19 8.24
N ASP A 164 -17.53 -22.63 9.19
CA ASP A 164 -18.58 -21.64 8.98
C ASP A 164 -17.95 -20.27 8.68
N LEU A 165 -17.97 -19.86 7.41
CA LEU A 165 -17.32 -18.64 6.97
C LEU A 165 -18.05 -17.36 7.41
N SER A 166 -19.21 -17.47 8.05
CA SER A 166 -19.89 -16.32 8.69
C SER A 166 -19.17 -15.85 9.97
N ASN A 167 -18.32 -16.72 10.53
CA ASN A 167 -17.50 -16.42 11.69
C ASN A 167 -16.06 -16.07 11.26
N ASP A 168 -15.59 -14.87 11.59
CA ASP A 168 -14.26 -14.39 11.20
C ASP A 168 -13.11 -15.24 11.79
N GLY A 169 -13.30 -15.84 12.96
CA GLY A 169 -12.33 -16.75 13.56
C GLY A 169 -12.25 -18.10 12.83
N GLU A 170 -13.39 -18.65 12.40
CA GLU A 170 -13.41 -19.86 11.57
C GLU A 170 -12.84 -19.61 10.18
N LYS A 171 -13.13 -18.45 9.58
CA LYS A 171 -12.56 -17.99 8.32
C LYS A 171 -11.04 -17.84 8.38
N THR A 172 -10.52 -17.29 9.47
CA THR A 172 -9.06 -17.16 9.70
C THR A 172 -8.41 -18.55 9.80
N ARG A 173 -9.01 -19.47 10.58
CA ARG A 173 -8.51 -20.85 10.67
C ARG A 173 -8.59 -21.60 9.34
N ALA A 174 -9.63 -21.38 8.55
CA ALA A 174 -9.74 -21.95 7.21
C ALA A 174 -8.60 -21.47 6.30
N PHE A 175 -8.32 -20.17 6.32
CA PHE A 175 -7.20 -19.56 5.59
C PHE A 175 -5.87 -20.18 6.02
N GLU A 176 -5.56 -20.19 7.31
CA GLU A 176 -4.32 -20.77 7.86
C GLU A 176 -4.15 -22.24 7.48
N THR A 177 -5.25 -23.02 7.51
CA THR A 177 -5.23 -24.44 7.13
C THR A 177 -4.89 -24.61 5.65
N VAL A 178 -5.50 -23.82 4.76
CA VAL A 178 -5.22 -23.87 3.32
C VAL A 178 -3.79 -23.43 3.01
N ILE A 179 -3.34 -22.32 3.59
CA ILE A 179 -1.98 -21.79 3.37
C ILE A 179 -0.92 -22.76 3.91
N THR A 180 -1.12 -23.32 5.10
CA THR A 180 -0.22 -24.32 5.68
C THR A 180 -0.13 -25.56 4.79
N HIS A 181 -1.27 -26.04 4.28
CA HIS A 181 -1.29 -27.17 3.34
C HIS A 181 -0.48 -26.89 2.08
N ILE A 182 -0.63 -25.70 1.49
CA ILE A 182 0.09 -25.28 0.29
C ILE A 182 1.60 -25.20 0.56
N ARG A 183 2.00 -24.63 1.71
CA ARG A 183 3.41 -24.46 2.09
C ARG A 183 4.09 -25.79 2.40
N GLN A 184 3.46 -26.66 3.18
CA GLN A 184 4.05 -27.94 3.60
C GLN A 184 4.27 -28.93 2.45
N LYS A 185 3.39 -28.93 1.45
CA LYS A 185 3.46 -29.90 0.35
C LYS A 185 4.42 -29.50 -0.78
N HIS A 186 5.13 -28.37 -0.66
CA HIS A 186 6.01 -27.83 -1.72
C HIS A 186 5.37 -27.87 -3.11
N LEU A 187 4.07 -27.57 -3.17
CA LEU A 187 3.24 -27.81 -4.35
C LEU A 187 3.73 -27.05 -5.57
N SER A 188 3.63 -27.67 -6.75
CA SER A 188 3.93 -27.01 -8.01
C SER A 188 2.98 -25.83 -8.24
N LEU A 189 3.33 -24.95 -9.17
CA LEU A 189 2.45 -23.84 -9.54
C LEU A 189 1.08 -24.31 -10.06
N THR A 190 1.04 -25.45 -10.76
CA THR A 190 -0.18 -26.08 -11.26
C THR A 190 -1.04 -26.59 -10.11
N ASP A 191 -0.44 -27.30 -9.16
CA ASP A 191 -1.16 -27.85 -7.99
C ASP A 191 -1.77 -26.73 -7.13
N LYS A 192 -1.06 -25.61 -6.98
CA LYS A 192 -1.58 -24.42 -6.29
C LYS A 192 -2.83 -23.86 -6.99
N GLY A 193 -2.83 -23.81 -8.33
CA GLY A 193 -3.99 -23.36 -9.11
C GLY A 193 -5.20 -24.29 -8.97
N ILE A 194 -4.96 -25.61 -8.89
CA ILE A 194 -6.00 -26.61 -8.65
C ILE A 194 -6.67 -26.38 -7.30
N ILE A 195 -5.88 -26.14 -6.24
CA ILE A 195 -6.40 -25.85 -4.89
C ILE A 195 -7.28 -24.59 -4.88
N THR A 196 -6.81 -23.50 -5.49
CA THR A 196 -7.58 -22.25 -5.51
C THR A 196 -8.87 -22.38 -6.31
N ARG A 197 -8.85 -23.13 -7.43
CA ARG A 197 -10.05 -23.44 -8.21
C ARG A 197 -11.05 -24.28 -7.42
N ALA A 198 -10.59 -25.36 -6.77
CA ALA A 198 -11.45 -26.21 -5.94
C ALA A 198 -12.13 -25.41 -4.82
N LEU A 199 -11.40 -24.47 -4.21
CA LEU A 199 -11.96 -23.54 -3.23
C LEU A 199 -13.04 -22.65 -3.85
N ALA A 200 -12.78 -22.04 -5.01
CA ALA A 200 -13.74 -21.19 -5.70
C ALA A 200 -15.01 -21.95 -6.11
N ASP A 201 -14.88 -23.16 -6.65
CA ASP A 201 -15.99 -24.03 -7.06
C ASP A 201 -16.92 -24.35 -5.89
N GLN A 202 -16.35 -24.74 -4.74
CA GLN A 202 -17.12 -25.02 -3.53
C GLN A 202 -17.84 -23.79 -2.99
N LEU A 203 -17.24 -22.62 -3.17
CA LEU A 203 -17.83 -21.34 -2.80
C LEU A 203 -18.75 -20.78 -3.90
N GLY A 204 -18.99 -21.50 -5.00
CA GLY A 204 -19.84 -21.09 -6.10
C GLY A 204 -19.38 -19.78 -6.75
N ILE A 205 -18.07 -19.58 -6.81
CA ILE A 205 -17.42 -18.39 -7.40
C ILE A 205 -16.82 -18.81 -8.73
N ASP A 206 -17.15 -18.08 -9.80
CA ASP A 206 -16.55 -18.27 -11.11
C ASP A 206 -15.07 -17.83 -11.09
N TYR A 207 -14.18 -18.81 -11.00
CA TYR A 207 -12.74 -18.59 -10.87
C TYR A 207 -12.12 -18.00 -12.15
N ASP A 208 -12.58 -18.44 -13.32
CA ASP A 208 -12.03 -17.95 -14.60
C ASP A 208 -12.46 -16.51 -14.87
N LEU A 209 -13.71 -16.16 -14.57
CA LEU A 209 -14.16 -14.78 -14.60
C LEU A 209 -13.34 -13.92 -13.63
N LEU A 210 -13.10 -14.39 -12.40
CA LEU A 210 -12.30 -13.66 -11.42
C LEU A 210 -10.88 -13.40 -11.92
N LEU A 211 -10.21 -14.40 -12.47
CA LEU A 211 -8.87 -14.26 -13.05
C LEU A 211 -8.87 -13.29 -14.26
N SER A 212 -9.90 -13.34 -15.11
CA SER A 212 -10.02 -12.46 -16.28
C SER A 212 -10.11 -10.98 -15.89
N LYS A 213 -10.71 -10.67 -14.72
CA LYS A 213 -10.79 -9.31 -14.20
C LYS A 213 -9.45 -8.78 -13.71
N ARG A 214 -8.48 -9.65 -13.39
CA ARG A 214 -7.18 -9.30 -12.80
C ARG A 214 -7.29 -8.49 -11.50
N ILE A 215 -8.34 -8.73 -10.71
CA ILE A 215 -8.38 -8.23 -9.33
C ILE A 215 -7.27 -8.91 -8.52
N LEU A 216 -6.62 -8.17 -7.62
CA LEU A 216 -5.50 -8.67 -6.80
C LEU A 216 -4.27 -9.14 -7.62
N ASN A 217 -4.19 -8.78 -8.90
CA ASN A 217 -2.98 -8.89 -9.69
C ASN A 217 -2.10 -7.66 -9.48
N LEU A 218 -0.79 -7.87 -9.61
CA LEU A 218 0.13 -6.78 -9.88
C LEU A 218 0.14 -6.43 -11.38
N LEU A 219 0.76 -5.30 -11.67
CA LEU A 219 1.08 -4.87 -13.03
C LEU A 219 1.94 -5.90 -13.75
N ASN A 220 1.89 -5.91 -15.08
CA ASN A 220 2.88 -6.59 -15.90
C ASN A 220 3.96 -5.61 -16.40
N HIS A 221 4.99 -6.15 -17.07
CA HIS A 221 6.12 -5.38 -17.59
C HIS A 221 5.70 -4.21 -18.50
N ASP A 222 4.78 -4.45 -19.44
CA ASP A 222 4.36 -3.46 -20.42
C ASP A 222 3.56 -2.33 -19.76
N GLU A 223 2.72 -2.68 -18.79
CA GLU A 223 1.96 -1.71 -18.00
C GLU A 223 2.86 -0.81 -17.15
N VAL A 224 3.90 -1.37 -16.52
CA VAL A 224 4.91 -0.58 -15.78
C VAL A 224 5.65 0.37 -16.74
N SER A 225 6.09 -0.16 -17.89
CA SER A 225 6.80 0.63 -18.91
C SER A 225 5.93 1.77 -19.43
N GLN A 226 4.64 1.52 -19.67
CA GLN A 226 3.69 2.54 -20.10
C GLN A 226 3.45 3.60 -19.01
N LEU A 227 3.26 3.20 -17.75
CA LEU A 227 3.10 4.14 -16.64
C LEU A 227 4.30 5.09 -16.52
N ALA A 228 5.52 4.55 -16.63
CA ALA A 228 6.75 5.34 -16.63
C ALA A 228 6.78 6.33 -17.80
N ALA A 229 6.43 5.90 -19.02
CA ALA A 229 6.35 6.77 -20.19
C ALA A 229 5.28 7.88 -20.05
N GLU A 230 4.23 7.63 -19.27
CA GLU A 230 3.18 8.61 -18.95
C GLU A 230 3.54 9.53 -17.77
N GLY A 231 4.74 9.40 -17.20
CA GLY A 231 5.26 10.29 -16.16
C GLY A 231 5.00 9.84 -14.73
N VAL A 232 4.59 8.58 -14.50
CA VAL A 232 4.58 8.00 -13.15
C VAL A 232 5.99 7.62 -12.75
N ASP A 233 6.40 8.05 -11.57
CA ASP A 233 7.73 7.77 -11.03
C ASP A 233 7.77 6.37 -10.37
N ILE A 234 8.28 5.36 -11.08
CA ILE A 234 8.45 3.98 -10.57
C ILE A 234 9.70 3.88 -9.68
N GLN A 235 9.52 3.45 -8.43
CA GLN A 235 10.55 3.46 -7.37
C GLN A 235 10.60 2.14 -6.58
N LEU A 236 11.56 2.02 -5.66
CA LEU A 236 11.92 0.76 -5.01
C LEU A 236 10.90 0.33 -3.95
N HIS A 237 10.50 -0.94 -3.96
CA HIS A 237 9.72 -1.57 -2.90
C HIS A 237 10.20 -2.98 -2.57
N THR A 238 11.49 -3.24 -2.76
CA THR A 238 12.15 -4.56 -2.66
C THR A 238 11.65 -5.55 -3.72
N HIS A 239 12.39 -6.63 -3.97
CA HIS A 239 12.05 -7.54 -5.05
C HIS A 239 10.89 -8.46 -4.66
N ARG A 240 10.91 -8.98 -3.44
CA ARG A 240 9.97 -9.97 -2.89
C ARG A 240 9.10 -9.41 -1.75
N HIS A 241 9.02 -8.09 -1.63
CA HIS A 241 8.25 -7.40 -0.58
C HIS A 241 8.67 -7.84 0.84
N ARG A 242 9.98 -7.75 1.14
CA ARG A 242 10.56 -8.11 2.46
C ARG A 242 11.79 -7.29 2.81
N THR A 243 12.04 -7.10 4.11
CA THR A 243 13.21 -6.37 4.64
C THR A 243 14.02 -7.27 5.59
N PRO A 244 14.81 -8.21 5.05
CA PRO A 244 15.54 -9.17 5.88
C PRO A 244 16.59 -8.48 6.76
N LEU A 245 16.72 -8.92 8.01
CA LEU A 245 17.78 -8.50 8.96
C LEU A 245 19.13 -9.18 8.67
N ASN A 246 19.43 -9.43 7.39
CA ASN A 246 20.71 -9.93 6.92
C ASN A 246 21.15 -9.04 5.75
N LYS A 247 22.36 -8.49 5.84
CA LYS A 247 22.87 -7.47 4.91
C LYS A 247 22.88 -7.98 3.47
N GLU A 248 23.39 -9.18 3.24
CA GLU A 248 23.54 -9.76 1.90
C GLU A 248 22.17 -10.01 1.23
N LEU A 249 21.21 -10.54 1.99
CA LEU A 249 19.84 -10.74 1.51
C LEU A 249 19.13 -9.41 1.27
N PHE A 250 19.35 -8.40 2.11
CA PHE A 250 18.78 -7.07 1.93
C PHE A 250 19.31 -6.41 0.66
N TYR A 251 20.62 -6.50 0.43
CA TYR A 251 21.25 -6.01 -0.81
C TYR A 251 20.63 -6.67 -2.03
N ARG A 252 20.50 -8.00 -2.00
CA ARG A 252 19.89 -8.76 -3.09
C ARG A 252 18.46 -8.29 -3.39
N GLU A 253 17.66 -8.05 -2.35
CA GLU A 253 16.28 -7.55 -2.51
C GLU A 253 16.23 -6.16 -3.20
N ILE A 254 17.17 -5.27 -2.90
CA ILE A 254 17.23 -3.94 -3.51
C ILE A 254 17.80 -4.00 -4.93
N ASP A 255 18.87 -4.76 -5.16
CA ASP A 255 19.54 -4.83 -6.45
C ASP A 255 18.69 -5.54 -7.51
N GLU A 256 18.06 -6.67 -7.16
CA GLU A 256 17.12 -7.35 -8.07
C GLU A 256 15.93 -6.43 -8.42
N ASN A 257 15.39 -5.72 -7.43
CA ASN A 257 14.29 -4.78 -7.64
C ASN A 257 14.69 -3.63 -8.57
N ARG A 258 15.83 -3.02 -8.30
CA ARG A 258 16.36 -1.91 -9.09
C ARG A 258 16.70 -2.35 -10.51
N ALA A 259 17.29 -3.52 -10.70
CA ALA A 259 17.62 -4.05 -12.02
C ALA A 259 16.35 -4.31 -12.84
N SER A 260 15.30 -4.85 -12.22
CA SER A 260 14.02 -5.08 -12.86
C SER A 260 13.35 -3.75 -13.27
N ILE A 261 13.32 -2.75 -12.38
CA ILE A 261 12.81 -1.40 -12.70
C ILE A 261 13.63 -0.73 -13.81
N LEU A 262 14.96 -0.81 -13.76
CA LEU A 262 15.83 -0.25 -14.79
C LEU A 262 15.52 -0.84 -16.18
N LYS A 263 15.27 -2.15 -16.23
CA LYS A 263 14.91 -2.84 -17.47
C LYS A 263 13.55 -2.38 -18.01
N MET A 264 12.56 -2.17 -17.15
CA MET A 264 11.21 -1.72 -17.53
C MET A 264 11.17 -0.23 -17.92
N CYS A 265 11.85 0.62 -17.16
CA CYS A 265 11.64 2.07 -17.21
C CYS A 265 12.80 2.84 -17.84
N GLY A 266 13.97 2.23 -18.01
CA GLY A 266 15.15 2.86 -18.60
C GLY A 266 15.88 3.85 -17.69
N TYR A 267 15.52 3.93 -16.41
CA TYR A 267 16.21 4.76 -15.41
C TYR A 267 16.40 4.03 -14.08
N ARG A 268 17.36 4.50 -13.28
CA ARG A 268 17.71 3.90 -11.99
C ARG A 268 16.79 4.43 -10.89
N ALA A 269 16.06 3.53 -10.22
CA ALA A 269 15.27 3.88 -9.03
C ALA A 269 16.17 4.09 -7.78
N THR A 270 15.85 5.13 -7.01
CA THR A 270 16.65 5.66 -5.89
C THR A 270 15.86 5.95 -4.64
N HIS A 271 14.53 5.94 -4.69
CA HIS A 271 13.66 6.16 -3.53
C HIS A 271 13.07 4.82 -3.11
N LEU A 272 13.13 4.50 -1.82
CA LEU A 272 12.62 3.26 -1.26
C LEU A 272 11.36 3.49 -0.43
N CYS A 273 10.42 2.57 -0.51
CA CYS A 273 9.42 2.38 0.52
C CYS A 273 9.69 1.06 1.25
N TYR A 274 9.74 1.09 2.58
CA TYR A 274 9.91 -0.14 3.37
C TYR A 274 8.62 -0.97 3.32
N PRO A 275 8.65 -2.22 2.81
CA PRO A 275 7.55 -3.18 2.89
C PRO A 275 6.91 -3.21 4.29
N SER A 276 5.59 -3.04 4.35
CA SER A 276 4.80 -3.03 5.59
C SER A 276 5.24 -2.01 6.65
N GLY A 277 6.13 -1.07 6.32
CA GLY A 277 6.75 -0.17 7.29
C GLY A 277 7.80 -0.82 8.18
N ASN A 278 8.24 -2.04 7.85
CA ASN A 278 9.26 -2.77 8.60
C ASN A 278 10.64 -2.23 8.25
N PHE A 279 11.12 -1.28 9.05
CA PHE A 279 12.46 -0.71 8.95
C PHE A 279 13.23 -0.91 10.27
N ASP A 280 14.56 -0.89 10.16
CA ASP A 280 15.50 -0.89 11.28
C ASP A 280 16.57 0.16 11.01
N GLU A 281 17.10 0.81 12.04
CA GLU A 281 18.18 1.79 11.89
C GLU A 281 19.46 1.16 11.31
N ALA A 282 19.65 -0.15 11.49
CA ALA A 282 20.73 -0.92 10.87
C ALA A 282 20.68 -0.88 9.33
N PHE A 283 19.52 -0.60 8.73
CA PHE A 283 19.38 -0.49 7.28
C PHE A 283 19.97 0.80 6.71
N PHE A 284 20.16 1.85 7.51
CA PHE A 284 20.60 3.14 7.00
C PHE A 284 21.97 3.11 6.31
N PRO A 285 23.05 2.58 6.93
CA PRO A 285 24.32 2.44 6.23
C PRO A 285 24.22 1.52 5.00
N TRP A 286 23.34 0.51 5.02
CA TRP A 286 23.15 -0.40 3.89
C TRP A 286 22.50 0.29 2.70
N LEU A 287 21.52 1.17 2.97
CA LEU A 287 20.86 1.98 1.96
C LEU A 287 21.80 3.03 1.36
N GLU A 288 22.67 3.61 2.18
CA GLU A 288 23.73 4.52 1.72
C GLU A 288 24.73 3.80 0.82
N ASP A 289 25.22 2.62 1.23
CA ASP A 289 26.09 1.76 0.42
C ASP A 289 25.45 1.40 -0.96
N LEU A 290 24.12 1.38 -1.04
CA LEU A 290 23.34 1.06 -2.25
C LEU A 290 22.88 2.31 -3.04
N ASP A 291 23.36 3.51 -2.68
CA ASP A 291 22.96 4.79 -3.25
C ASP A 291 21.42 4.97 -3.30
N VAL A 292 20.75 4.69 -2.18
CA VAL A 292 19.33 5.04 -1.98
C VAL A 292 19.26 6.47 -1.45
N ALA A 293 18.58 7.35 -2.20
CA ALA A 293 18.50 8.78 -1.93
C ALA A 293 17.53 9.12 -0.79
N SER A 294 16.44 8.37 -0.66
CA SER A 294 15.50 8.49 0.45
C SER A 294 14.74 7.20 0.69
N ALA A 295 14.17 7.05 1.89
CA ALA A 295 13.26 5.97 2.18
C ALA A 295 12.06 6.43 3.02
N THR A 296 10.87 5.92 2.71
CA THR A 296 9.61 6.27 3.38
C THR A 296 9.07 5.15 4.24
N THR A 297 8.48 5.51 5.39
CA THR A 297 7.87 4.58 6.34
C THR A 297 6.34 4.61 6.27
N CYS A 298 5.70 3.87 7.18
CA CYS A 298 4.26 3.88 7.44
C CYS A 298 3.88 4.79 8.63
N ASP A 299 4.85 5.50 9.20
CA ASP A 299 4.62 6.36 10.35
C ASP A 299 4.01 7.69 9.92
N PRO A 300 2.84 8.05 10.47
CA PRO A 300 2.14 9.22 10.02
C PRO A 300 2.80 10.51 10.52
N GLY A 301 3.20 11.38 9.59
CA GLY A 301 3.79 12.68 9.92
C GLY A 301 3.86 13.64 8.74
N LEU A 302 4.41 14.83 8.99
CA LEU A 302 4.82 15.75 7.94
C LEU A 302 6.35 15.83 7.97
N ALA A 303 6.99 15.52 6.85
CA ALA A 303 8.43 15.57 6.72
C ALA A 303 8.93 17.01 6.77
N SER A 304 10.09 17.22 7.39
CA SER A 304 10.78 18.49 7.47
C SER A 304 12.25 18.35 7.06
N ARG A 305 12.95 19.49 6.95
CA ARG A 305 14.41 19.54 6.77
C ARG A 305 15.21 18.82 7.86
N GLN A 306 14.59 18.58 9.02
CA GLN A 306 15.19 17.87 10.15
C GLN A 306 14.87 16.37 10.14
N SER A 307 13.96 15.92 9.27
CA SER A 307 13.66 14.51 9.12
C SER A 307 14.87 13.79 8.53
N ASN A 308 15.14 12.57 9.00
CA ASN A 308 16.09 11.69 8.33
C ASN A 308 15.52 11.28 6.97
N ARG A 309 16.29 11.48 5.88
CA ARG A 309 15.88 11.16 4.51
C ARG A 309 15.59 9.67 4.30
N LEU A 310 16.17 8.80 5.12
CA LEU A 310 15.98 7.34 5.09
C LEU A 310 14.84 6.87 6.01
N MET A 311 14.08 7.79 6.61
CA MET A 311 12.92 7.46 7.44
C MET A 311 11.83 8.55 7.33
N LEU A 312 11.45 8.88 6.10
CA LEU A 312 10.46 9.91 5.85
C LEU A 312 9.04 9.44 6.20
N PRO A 313 8.29 10.20 7.01
CA PRO A 313 6.95 9.80 7.45
C PRO A 313 5.91 9.91 6.32
N ARG A 314 4.93 9.00 6.31
CA ARG A 314 3.79 9.03 5.37
C ARG A 314 2.47 8.83 6.08
N LEU A 315 1.44 9.53 5.60
CA LEU A 315 0.06 9.24 5.97
C LEU A 315 -0.49 8.15 5.05
N ILE A 316 -0.70 6.95 5.58
CA ILE A 316 -1.49 5.92 4.88
C ILE A 316 -2.96 6.34 4.92
N ASP A 317 -3.52 6.67 3.75
CA ASP A 317 -4.92 7.02 3.60
C ASP A 317 -5.73 5.78 3.21
N THR A 318 -6.41 5.21 4.20
CA THR A 318 -7.26 4.04 4.05
C THR A 318 -8.74 4.41 4.09
N THR A 319 -9.62 3.52 3.64
CA THR A 319 -11.07 3.77 3.62
C THR A 319 -11.64 4.20 4.99
N PRO A 320 -11.17 3.65 6.14
CA PRO A 320 -11.55 4.12 7.47
C PRO A 320 -11.14 5.55 7.84
N LEU A 321 -10.20 6.19 7.13
CA LEU A 321 -9.75 7.54 7.43
C LEU A 321 -10.85 8.54 7.06
N HIS A 322 -11.43 9.21 8.06
CA HIS A 322 -12.55 10.11 7.80
C HIS A 322 -12.10 11.40 7.06
N HIS A 323 -12.93 11.95 6.17
CA HIS A 323 -12.69 13.22 5.43
C HIS A 323 -12.08 14.34 6.27
N ARG A 324 -12.70 14.69 7.40
CA ARG A 324 -12.18 15.69 8.35
C ARG A 324 -10.76 15.43 8.84
N GLU A 325 -10.40 14.16 9.04
CA GLU A 325 -9.06 13.79 9.45
C GLU A 325 -8.06 13.96 8.30
N PHE A 326 -8.44 13.54 7.10
CA PHE A 326 -7.65 13.81 5.89
C PHE A 326 -7.41 15.31 5.67
N GLU A 327 -8.44 16.16 5.79
CA GLU A 327 -8.28 17.62 5.72
C GLU A 327 -7.39 18.17 6.85
N ALA A 328 -7.47 17.59 8.05
CA ALA A 328 -6.59 17.98 9.16
C ALA A 328 -5.12 17.69 8.83
N TRP A 329 -4.86 16.65 8.06
CA TRP A 329 -3.52 16.33 7.57
C TRP A 329 -3.04 17.28 6.49
N LEU A 330 -3.86 17.55 5.47
CA LEU A 330 -3.53 18.51 4.42
C LEU A 330 -3.10 19.86 5.00
N THR A 331 -3.83 20.32 6.01
CA THR A 331 -3.61 21.63 6.66
C THR A 331 -2.55 21.62 7.76
N GLY A 332 -2.15 20.45 8.26
CA GLY A 332 -1.20 20.29 9.36
C GLY A 332 -1.82 20.27 10.77
N VAL A 333 -3.12 20.52 10.91
CA VAL A 333 -3.86 20.43 12.19
C VAL A 333 -3.67 19.08 12.87
N ALA A 334 -3.64 17.99 12.08
CA ALA A 334 -3.49 16.64 12.60
C ALA A 334 -2.16 16.41 13.35
N ALA A 335 -1.11 17.19 13.06
CA ALA A 335 0.18 17.08 13.73
C ALA A 335 0.18 17.68 15.14
N ALA A 336 -0.77 18.58 15.46
CA ALA A 336 -0.93 19.14 16.79
C ALA A 336 -1.80 18.26 17.72
N ILE A 337 -2.38 17.17 17.18
CA ILE A 337 -3.24 16.27 17.96
C ILE A 337 -2.37 15.14 18.53
N PRO A 338 -2.33 14.94 19.85
CA PRO A 338 -1.59 13.85 20.47
C PRO A 338 -1.99 12.49 19.89
N ARG A 339 -0.98 11.63 19.66
CA ARG A 339 -1.20 10.29 19.13
C ARG A 339 -0.63 9.25 20.06
N ARG A 340 -1.34 8.12 20.15
CA ARG A 340 -0.71 6.88 20.57
C ARG A 340 0.02 6.33 19.37
N TYR A 341 1.34 6.26 19.43
CA TYR A 341 2.10 5.42 18.52
C TYR A 341 1.62 3.99 18.72
N LYS A 342 1.14 3.35 17.65
CA LYS A 342 1.11 1.89 17.64
C LYS A 342 2.56 1.50 17.49
N THR A 343 3.14 0.90 18.52
CA THR A 343 4.35 0.09 18.33
C THR A 343 3.94 -1.02 17.35
N TYR A 344 4.43 -0.96 16.13
CA TYR A 344 4.43 -2.14 15.25
C TYR A 344 5.41 -3.13 15.92
N ASN A 345 4.89 -3.95 16.83
CA ASN A 345 5.65 -5.08 17.34
C ASN A 345 6.02 -5.96 16.15
N MET A 346 7.27 -6.41 16.08
CA MET A 346 7.86 -7.31 15.06
C MET A 346 7.24 -8.73 15.05
N GLY A 347 5.92 -8.85 15.24
CA GLY A 347 5.16 -10.06 14.97
C GLY A 347 4.42 -9.88 13.65
N VAL A 348 4.27 -10.96 12.89
CA VAL A 348 3.47 -10.99 11.65
C VAL A 348 2.09 -10.43 11.98
N SER A 349 1.81 -9.22 11.52
CA SER A 349 0.55 -8.56 11.84
C SER A 349 -0.61 -9.31 11.17
N ASP A 350 -1.83 -9.18 11.69
CA ASP A 350 -3.05 -9.65 11.00
C ASP A 350 -3.13 -9.15 9.54
N TYR A 351 -2.46 -8.03 9.25
CA TYR A 351 -2.28 -7.45 7.93
C TYR A 351 -1.33 -8.30 7.06
N GLU A 352 -0.10 -8.58 7.51
CA GLU A 352 0.83 -9.47 6.79
C GLU A 352 0.26 -10.88 6.59
N MET A 353 -0.53 -11.41 7.53
CA MET A 353 -1.17 -12.71 7.37
C MET A 353 -2.23 -12.74 6.26
N ARG A 354 -2.93 -11.64 5.98
CA ARG A 354 -4.11 -11.63 5.08
C ARG A 354 -3.81 -11.22 3.63
N THR A 355 -2.69 -10.54 3.40
CA THR A 355 -2.46 -9.78 2.15
C THR A 355 -1.12 -10.06 1.49
N SER A 356 -0.30 -10.97 2.04
CA SER A 356 1.14 -10.99 1.78
C SER A 356 1.50 -11.01 0.29
N VAL A 357 1.91 -9.84 -0.20
CA VAL A 357 2.71 -9.68 -1.43
C VAL A 357 4.10 -10.30 -1.21
N THR A 358 4.47 -10.48 0.07
CA THR A 358 5.67 -11.15 0.54
C THR A 358 5.81 -12.55 -0.06
N VAL A 359 6.97 -12.82 -0.65
CA VAL A 359 7.31 -14.17 -1.14
C VAL A 359 8.08 -14.90 -0.03
N HIS A 360 7.50 -15.99 0.46
CA HIS A 360 8.18 -16.94 1.34
C HIS A 360 8.80 -18.05 0.47
N GLU A 361 10.13 -18.10 0.41
CA GLU A 361 10.91 -19.14 -0.28
C GLU A 361 11.04 -20.40 0.58
#